data_AF-A0A453RV23-F1
#
_entry.id   AF-A0A453RV23-F1
#
_cell.length_a   1.000
_cell.length_b   1.000
_cell.length_c   1.000
_cell.angle_alpha   90.00
_cell.angle_beta   90.00
_cell.angle_gamma   90.00
#
_symmetry.space_group_name_H-M   'P 1'
#
loop_
_entity.id
_entity.type
_entity.pdbx_description
1 polymer ?
#
loop_
_entity_poly.entity_id
_entity_poly.type
_entity_poly.pdbx_seq_one_letter_code
_entity_poly.pdbx_strand_id
1 'polypeptide(L)'
;FRYPKATEIFEEIARQSINNNLLKYSVRGILLNAGICQLCRADAVAIQNSLERYQEIDPTFSGTREYKLLADLAASMDDGDVAKFTDAIKEFDGMTRLDPWKTTLLLRAKNELKKQEDDEDDLT
;
A
#
# COMPACT_ATOMS: atom_id res chain seq x y z
N PHE A 1 15.35 -0.46 -6.89
CA PHE A 1 14.19 -1.36 -6.97
C PHE A 1 13.28 -0.88 -8.09
N ARG A 2 12.80 -1.77 -8.98
CA ARG A 2 11.89 -1.39 -10.08
C ARG A 2 10.44 -1.55 -9.62
N TYR A 3 9.95 -0.63 -8.78
CA TYR A 3 8.61 -0.70 -8.21
C TYR A 3 7.49 -0.71 -9.25
N PRO A 4 7.51 0.10 -10.34
CA PRO A 4 6.43 0.09 -11.33
C PRO A 4 6.21 -1.30 -11.95
N LYS A 5 7.31 -1.98 -12.31
CA LYS A 5 7.27 -3.32 -12.87
C LYS A 5 6.75 -4.36 -11.87
N ALA A 6 7.06 -4.21 -10.59
CA ALA A 6 6.55 -5.12 -9.56
C ALA A 6 5.04 -4.95 -9.36
N THR A 7 4.56 -3.71 -9.32
CA THR A 7 3.13 -3.38 -9.23
C THR A 7 2.36 -3.98 -10.40
N GLU A 8 2.83 -3.80 -11.64
CA GLU A 8 2.20 -4.39 -12.84
C GLU A 8 2.10 -5.92 -12.77
N ILE A 9 3.18 -6.59 -12.37
CA ILE A 9 3.18 -8.06 -12.23
C ILE A 9 2.17 -8.52 -11.18
N PHE A 10 2.11 -7.85 -10.03
CA PHE A 10 1.13 -8.21 -9.00
C PHE A 10 -0.31 -7.93 -9.46
N GLU A 11 -0.57 -6.82 -10.14
CA GLU A 11 -1.88 -6.50 -10.72
C GLU A 11 -2.33 -7.56 -11.75
N GLU A 12 -1.42 -8.01 -12.61
CA GLU A 12 -1.69 -9.07 -13.58
C GLU A 12 -2.03 -10.40 -12.89
N ILE A 13 -1.23 -10.80 -11.90
CA ILE A 13 -1.48 -12.02 -11.12
C ILE A 13 -2.83 -11.92 -10.38
N ALA A 14 -3.19 -10.76 -9.83
CA ALA A 14 -4.47 -10.55 -9.17
C ALA A 14 -5.66 -10.73 -10.14
N ARG A 15 -5.58 -10.15 -11.34
CA ARG A 15 -6.60 -10.29 -12.40
C ARG A 15 -6.77 -11.73 -12.87
N GLN A 16 -5.68 -12.49 -12.95
CA GLN A 16 -5.77 -13.91 -13.30
C GLN A 16 -6.33 -14.76 -12.14
N SER A 17 -5.96 -14.41 -10.91
CA SER A 17 -6.30 -15.20 -9.71
C SER A 17 -7.75 -15.01 -9.23
N ILE A 18 -8.39 -13.86 -9.49
CA ILE A 18 -9.78 -13.63 -9.08
C ILE A 18 -10.76 -14.58 -9.76
N ASN A 19 -10.45 -15.02 -10.99
CA ASN A 19 -11.24 -15.98 -11.74
C ASN A 19 -10.98 -17.45 -11.33
N ASN A 20 -10.02 -17.68 -10.44
CA ASN A 20 -9.69 -19.00 -9.91
C ASN A 20 -10.18 -19.15 -8.47
N ASN A 21 -11.21 -19.97 -8.26
CA ASN A 21 -11.84 -20.17 -6.95
C ASN A 21 -10.88 -20.68 -5.85
N LEU A 22 -9.76 -21.29 -6.21
CA LEU A 22 -8.73 -21.74 -5.25
C LEU A 22 -7.81 -20.58 -4.82
N LEU A 23 -7.58 -19.61 -5.70
CA LEU A 23 -6.65 -18.49 -5.49
C LEU A 23 -7.35 -17.20 -5.09
N LYS A 24 -8.68 -17.10 -5.17
CA LYS A 24 -9.43 -15.87 -4.83
C LYS A 24 -9.11 -15.31 -3.45
N TYR A 25 -8.83 -16.17 -2.45
CA TYR A 25 -8.48 -15.73 -1.10
C TYR A 25 -7.06 -15.13 -1.00
N SER A 26 -6.19 -15.43 -1.97
CA SER A 26 -4.85 -14.86 -2.06
C SER A 26 -4.81 -13.49 -2.76
N VAL A 27 -5.88 -13.12 -3.49
CA VAL A 27 -5.94 -11.88 -4.27
C VAL A 27 -5.74 -10.64 -3.38
N ARG A 28 -6.33 -10.61 -2.18
CA ARG A 28 -6.16 -9.50 -1.23
C ARG A 28 -4.71 -9.29 -0.83
N GLY A 29 -3.98 -10.38 -0.56
CA GLY A 29 -2.55 -10.32 -0.24
C GLY A 29 -1.70 -9.88 -1.44
N ILE A 30 -2.09 -10.26 -2.66
CA ILE A 30 -1.43 -9.82 -3.89
C ILE A 30 -1.64 -8.32 -4.12
N LEU A 31 -2.89 -7.84 -3.98
CA LEU A 31 -3.23 -6.41 -4.08
C LEU A 31 -2.54 -5.58 -3.00
N LEU A 32 -2.44 -6.10 -1.77
CA LEU A 32 -1.66 -5.48 -0.69
C LEU A 32 -0.19 -5.33 -1.10
N ASN A 33 0.43 -6.39 -1.64
CA ASN A 33 1.83 -6.35 -2.08
C ASN A 33 2.04 -5.33 -3.22
N ALA A 34 1.09 -5.23 -4.16
CA ALA A 34 1.10 -4.24 -5.23
C ALA A 34 1.02 -2.80 -4.66
N GLY A 35 0.09 -2.56 -3.73
CA GLY A 35 -0.07 -1.28 -3.06
C GLY A 35 1.17 -0.86 -2.27
N ILE A 36 1.81 -1.79 -1.53
CA ILE A 36 3.06 -1.51 -0.80
C ILE A 36 4.19 -1.11 -1.75
N CYS A 37 4.28 -1.74 -2.93
CA CYS A 37 5.26 -1.34 -3.94
C CYS A 37 5.00 0.08 -4.46
N GLN A 38 3.72 0.45 -4.61
CA GLN A 38 3.32 1.78 -5.06
C GLN A 38 3.61 2.85 -3.98
N LEU A 39 3.36 2.55 -2.70
CA LEU A 39 3.68 3.43 -1.56
C LEU A 39 5.18 3.77 -1.47
N CYS A 40 6.06 2.85 -1.88
CA CYS A 40 7.50 3.10 -1.94
C CYS A 40 7.92 4.17 -2.96
N ARG A 41 7.00 4.65 -3.80
CA ARG A 41 7.22 5.75 -4.74
C ARG A 41 6.97 7.12 -4.10
N ALA A 42 6.45 7.15 -2.87
CA ALA A 42 6.13 8.38 -2.14
C ALA A 42 5.21 9.34 -2.92
N ASP A 43 4.22 8.79 -3.63
CA ASP A 43 3.28 9.53 -4.49
C ASP A 43 1.85 9.13 -4.10
N ALA A 44 1.16 10.03 -3.40
CA ALA A 44 -0.19 9.83 -2.87
C ALA A 44 -1.23 9.64 -3.99
N VAL A 45 -1.12 10.41 -5.09
CA VAL A 45 -2.03 10.30 -6.25
C VAL A 45 -1.88 8.94 -6.92
N ALA A 46 -0.64 8.46 -7.05
CA ALA A 46 -0.37 7.18 -7.70
C ALA A 46 -0.92 5.99 -6.90
N ILE A 47 -0.96 6.02 -5.57
CA ILE A 47 -1.58 4.98 -4.75
C ILE A 47 -3.11 5.09 -4.76
N GLN A 48 -3.69 6.30 -4.71
CA GLN A 48 -5.14 6.50 -4.82
C GLN A 48 -5.68 5.92 -6.15
N ASN A 49 -5.03 6.22 -7.28
CA ASN A 49 -5.37 5.65 -8.58
C ASN A 49 -5.21 4.12 -8.63
N SER A 50 -4.30 3.55 -7.83
CA SER A 50 -4.16 2.09 -7.71
C SER A 50 -5.30 1.48 -6.88
N LEU A 51 -5.77 2.15 -5.82
CA LEU A 51 -6.91 1.70 -5.02
C LEU A 51 -8.21 1.61 -5.81
N GLU A 52 -8.46 2.56 -6.72
CA GLU A 52 -9.59 2.49 -7.66
C GLU A 52 -9.48 1.26 -8.56
N ARG A 53 -8.31 1.05 -9.18
CA ARG A 53 -8.04 -0.13 -10.02
C ARG A 53 -8.18 -1.44 -9.25
N TYR A 54 -7.80 -1.48 -7.97
CA TYR A 54 -7.94 -2.69 -7.15
C TYR A 54 -9.40 -3.02 -6.87
N GLN A 55 -10.27 -2.03 -6.72
CA GLN A 55 -11.72 -2.22 -6.59
C GLN A 55 -12.36 -2.71 -7.89
N GLU A 56 -11.83 -2.33 -9.05
CA GLU A 56 -12.26 -2.91 -10.33
C GLU A 56 -11.86 -4.39 -10.46
N ILE A 57 -10.71 -4.80 -9.89
CA ILE A 57 -10.23 -6.19 -9.91
C ILE A 57 -11.03 -7.05 -8.94
N ASP A 58 -11.25 -6.57 -7.71
CA ASP A 58 -12.06 -7.25 -6.69
C ASP A 58 -12.98 -6.21 -6.00
N PRO A 59 -14.29 -6.19 -6.35
CA PRO A 59 -15.26 -5.27 -5.74
C PRO A 59 -15.41 -5.42 -4.23
N THR A 60 -14.97 -6.54 -3.66
CA THR A 60 -15.00 -6.76 -2.20
C THR A 60 -13.77 -6.20 -1.49
N PHE A 61 -12.74 -5.78 -2.23
CA PHE A 61 -11.46 -5.33 -1.69
C PHE A 61 -11.64 -4.12 -0.76
N SER A 62 -12.53 -3.18 -1.09
CA SER A 62 -12.81 -2.00 -0.25
C SER A 62 -13.29 -2.33 1.16
N GLY A 63 -13.87 -3.51 1.38
CA GLY A 63 -14.29 -4.00 2.70
C GLY A 63 -13.19 -4.73 3.48
N THR A 64 -11.96 -4.77 2.97
CA THR A 64 -10.86 -5.56 3.55
C THR A 64 -9.92 -4.70 4.39
N ARG A 65 -9.18 -5.35 5.30
CA ARG A 65 -8.17 -4.67 6.12
C ARG A 65 -6.99 -4.20 5.28
N GLU A 66 -6.68 -4.94 4.22
CA GLU A 66 -5.63 -4.62 3.26
C GLU A 66 -5.92 -3.30 2.53
N TYR A 67 -7.17 -3.10 2.09
CA TYR A 67 -7.59 -1.83 1.52
C TYR A 67 -7.52 -0.70 2.56
N LYS A 68 -8.06 -0.92 3.77
CA LYS A 68 -8.03 0.08 4.84
C LYS A 68 -6.59 0.55 5.10
N LEU A 69 -5.65 -0.39 5.27
CA LEU A 69 -4.24 -0.05 5.46
C LEU A 69 -3.71 0.81 4.31
N LEU A 70 -3.90 0.39 3.05
CA LEU A 70 -3.38 1.15 1.91
C LEU A 70 -4.00 2.55 1.79
N ALA A 71 -5.30 2.69 2.09
CA ALA A 71 -6.00 3.97 2.09
C ALA A 71 -5.52 4.90 3.21
N ASP A 72 -5.36 4.39 4.42
CA ASP A 72 -4.86 5.16 5.56
C ASP A 72 -3.40 5.63 5.31
N LEU A 73 -2.57 4.75 4.73
CA LEU A 73 -1.20 5.12 4.35
C LEU A 73 -1.17 6.17 3.24
N ALA A 74 -2.03 6.04 2.23
CA ALA A 74 -2.16 7.04 1.17
C ALA A 74 -2.58 8.41 1.71
N ALA A 75 -3.57 8.45 2.61
CA ALA A 75 -4.02 9.68 3.26
C ALA A 75 -2.92 10.31 4.12
N SER A 76 -2.20 9.51 4.92
CA SER A 76 -1.08 10.03 5.71
C SER A 76 0.08 10.56 4.87
N MET A 77 0.28 10.04 3.66
CA MET A 77 1.26 10.59 2.71
C MET A 77 0.82 11.90 2.09
N ASP A 78 -0.49 12.05 1.82
CA ASP A 78 -1.07 13.30 1.31
C ASP A 78 -1.03 14.41 2.38
N ASP A 79 -1.25 14.04 3.63
CA ASP A 79 -1.18 14.92 4.80
C ASP A 79 0.25 15.24 5.28
N GLY A 80 1.28 14.56 4.76
CA GLY A 80 2.66 14.66 5.28
C GLY A 80 2.86 14.06 6.68
N ASP A 81 1.89 13.31 7.21
CA ASP A 81 1.82 12.93 8.62
C ASP A 81 2.47 11.55 8.90
N VAL A 82 3.75 11.56 9.28
CA VAL A 82 4.52 10.34 9.60
C VAL A 82 3.96 9.60 10.82
N ALA A 83 3.32 10.30 11.76
CA ALA A 83 2.74 9.69 12.95
C ALA A 83 1.51 8.85 12.57
N LYS A 84 0.58 9.39 11.78
CA LYS A 84 -0.56 8.65 11.22
C LYS A 84 -0.11 7.46 10.39
N PHE A 85 0.92 7.62 9.54
CA PHE A 85 1.48 6.53 8.74
C PHE A 85 1.95 5.38 9.63
N THR A 86 2.65 5.71 10.72
CA THR A 86 3.19 4.74 11.66
C THR A 86 2.10 4.03 12.45
N ASP A 87 1.06 4.75 12.87
CA ASP A 87 -0.02 4.18 13.67
C ASP A 87 -0.92 3.25 12.84
N ALA A 88 -1.17 3.56 11.57
CA ALA A 88 -1.86 2.66 10.64
C ALA A 88 -1.13 1.31 10.49
N ILE A 89 0.21 1.33 10.38
CA ILE A 89 1.03 0.10 10.33
C ILE A 89 0.90 -0.69 11.63
N LYS A 90 0.97 -0.03 12.79
CA LYS A 90 0.86 -0.71 14.10
C LYS A 90 -0.52 -1.35 14.28
N GLU A 91 -1.60 -0.64 13.91
CA GLU A 91 -2.96 -1.17 13.98
C GLU A 91 -3.07 -2.43 13.12
N PHE A 92 -2.57 -2.39 11.88
CA PHE A 92 -2.62 -3.54 11.00
C PHE A 92 -1.76 -4.71 11.51
N ASP A 93 -0.51 -4.47 11.94
CA ASP A 93 0.39 -5.53 12.44
C ASP A 93 -0.15 -6.21 13.71
N GLY A 94 -0.85 -5.45 14.57
CA GLY A 94 -1.48 -5.98 15.78
C GLY A 94 -2.62 -6.95 15.49
N MET A 95 -3.25 -6.84 14.32
CA MET A 95 -4.33 -7.74 13.91
C MET A 95 -3.90 -8.81 12.91
N THR A 96 -2.96 -8.47 12.03
CA THR A 96 -2.43 -9.29 10.93
C THR A 96 -0.93 -9.09 10.87
N ARG A 97 -0.16 -10.09 11.31
CA ARG A 97 1.30 -10.00 11.37
C ARG A 97 1.91 -9.71 10.01
N LEU A 98 2.68 -8.64 9.91
CA LEU A 98 3.47 -8.30 8.73
C LEU A 98 4.68 -9.22 8.64
N ASP A 99 4.93 -9.76 7.45
CA ASP A 99 6.15 -10.49 7.18
C ASP A 99 7.32 -9.53 6.94
N PRO A 100 8.58 -10.01 7.08
CA PRO A 100 9.77 -9.16 6.98
C PRO A 100 9.87 -8.34 5.69
N TRP A 101 9.37 -8.85 4.56
CA TRP A 101 9.43 -8.14 3.29
C TRP A 101 8.51 -6.93 3.28
N LYS A 102 7.27 -7.08 3.76
CA LYS A 102 6.33 -5.95 3.91
C LYS A 102 6.85 -4.90 4.88
N THR A 103 7.35 -5.33 6.04
CA THR A 103 7.95 -4.42 7.03
C THR A 103 9.09 -3.61 6.42
N THR A 104 9.98 -4.25 5.66
CA THR A 104 11.12 -3.58 5.02
C THR A 104 10.67 -2.50 4.04
N LEU A 105 9.66 -2.79 3.22
CA LEU A 105 9.14 -1.82 2.24
C LEU A 105 8.38 -0.67 2.90
N LEU A 106 7.54 -0.96 3.88
CA LEU A 106 6.79 0.06 4.63
C LEU A 106 7.74 1.00 5.41
N LEU A 107 8.83 0.48 5.98
CA LEU A 107 9.87 1.31 6.59
C LEU A 107 10.54 2.22 5.56
N ARG A 108 10.74 1.75 4.33
CA ARG A 108 11.30 2.56 3.26
C ARG A 108 10.37 3.70 2.86
N ALA A 109 9.07 3.40 2.68
CA ALA A 109 8.06 4.41 2.38
C ALA A 109 7.98 5.47 3.48
N LYS A 110 7.94 5.04 4.76
CA LYS A 110 7.97 5.95 5.92
C LYS A 110 9.19 6.87 5.92
N ASN A 111 10.37 6.33 5.66
CA ASN A 111 11.59 7.13 5.64
C ASN A 111 11.63 8.13 4.49
N GLU A 112 10.91 7.86 3.39
CA GLU A 112 10.79 8.82 2.30
C GLU A 112 9.80 9.93 2.64
N LEU A 113 8.66 9.58 3.23
CA LEU A 113 7.69 10.55 3.75
C LEU A 113 8.34 11.50 4.77
N LYS A 114 9.13 10.95 5.71
CA LYS A 114 9.83 11.76 6.70
C LYS A 114 10.80 12.78 6.08
N LYS A 115 11.49 12.43 4.99
CA LYS A 115 12.37 13.40 4.33
C LYS A 115 11.58 14.54 3.70
N GLN A 116 10.40 14.24 3.14
CA GLN A 116 9.53 15.26 2.56
C GLN A 116 9.02 16.22 3.64
N GLU A 117 8.63 15.70 4.81
CA GLU A 117 8.25 16.49 5.99
C GLU A 117 9.41 17.39 6.48
N ASP A 118 10.60 16.81 6.67
CA ASP A 118 11.80 17.55 7.13
C ASP A 118 12.23 18.65 6.12
N ASP A 119 12.10 18.41 4.80
CA ASP A 119 12.42 19.37 3.75
C ASP A 119 11.39 20.53 3.67
N GLU A 120 10.11 20.26 3.98
CA GLU A 120 9.04 21.25 3.96
C GLU A 120 9.12 22.19 5.18
N ASP A 121 9.48 21.66 6.35
CA ASP A 121 9.70 22.44 7.58
C ASP A 121 10.90 23.42 7.46
N ASP A 122 11.99 23.05 6.77
CA ASP A 122 13.19 23.93 6.59
C ASP A 122 12.93 25.09 5.62
N LEU A 123 11.84 25.04 4.84
CA LEU A 123 11.44 26.05 3.85
C LEU A 123 10.41 27.07 4.39
N THR A 124 9.91 26.91 5.62
CA THR A 124 8.88 27.78 6.25
C THR A 124 9.38 28.51 7.48
#